data_AF-A0AA86E2W3-F1
#
_entry.id   AF-A0AA86E2W3-F1
#
_cell.length_a   1.000
_cell.length_b   1.000
_cell.length_c   1.000
_cell.angle_alpha   90.00
_cell.angle_beta   90.00
_cell.angle_gamma   90.00
#
_symmetry.space_group_name_H-M   'P 1'
#
loop_
_entity.id
_entity.type
_entity.pdbx_description
1 polymer ?
#
loop_
_entity_poly.entity_id
_entity_poly.type
_entity_poly.pdbx_seq_one_letter_code
_entity_poly.pdbx_strand_id
1 'polypeptide(L)'
;MYAQNVTELIGNTPLVKLNHLSNASNALILGKCEFLNPSHSVKDRIGFNMIKTALEKGLIDHSSIIIEPTSGNTGIGLAMVCASLGLKLILTMPSSMSLERRKLLAALGAELVLTEPTLGMRGAVEKATELSKETPNSFVPQQFANESNPAIHYATTAEEIWKDTEGKIDIFVAAVGTGGTITGTGKRLKELNPNIKIIAVEPDTSPVLSGGAPGPHKIQGIGAGFVPAVLDTKIYDEVIKVSYENAIETSRNLAKQEGLLVGISAGANVFVASAIAQQEQNKGKTIVTILCDTGERYLSAGLYEYKES
;
A
#
# COMPACT_ATOMS: atom_id res chain seq x y z
N MET A 1 -10.17 27.93 1.06
CA MET A 1 -10.52 26.89 0.06
C MET A 1 -10.88 25.64 0.85
N TYR A 2 -11.99 24.96 0.54
CA TYR A 2 -12.42 23.73 1.20
C TYR A 2 -12.57 22.61 0.16
N ALA A 3 -12.43 21.36 0.59
CA ALA A 3 -12.57 20.19 -0.27
C ALA A 3 -14.04 19.99 -0.69
N GLN A 4 -14.32 19.77 -1.97
CA GLN A 4 -15.68 19.52 -2.48
C GLN A 4 -16.22 18.13 -2.11
N ASN A 5 -15.32 17.15 -1.99
CA ASN A 5 -15.63 15.82 -1.49
C ASN A 5 -14.37 15.16 -0.90
N VAL A 6 -14.52 13.93 -0.38
CA VAL A 6 -13.43 13.20 0.29
C VAL A 6 -12.23 12.91 -0.61
N THR A 7 -12.41 12.83 -1.93
CA THR A 7 -11.30 12.52 -2.85
C THR A 7 -10.28 13.66 -2.95
N GLU A 8 -10.69 14.91 -2.69
CA GLU A 8 -9.79 16.07 -2.63
C GLU A 8 -8.94 16.10 -1.35
N LEU A 9 -9.23 15.22 -0.37
CA LEU A 9 -8.44 15.04 0.85
C LEU A 9 -7.38 13.93 0.71
N ILE A 10 -7.29 13.28 -0.45
CA ILE A 10 -6.33 12.20 -0.72
C ILE A 10 -4.96 12.78 -1.02
N GLY A 11 -3.93 12.21 -0.40
CA GLY A 11 -2.54 12.61 -0.58
C GLY A 11 -2.15 13.82 0.24
N ASN A 12 -1.02 14.46 -0.14
CA ASN A 12 -0.38 15.51 0.65
C ASN A 12 -0.18 15.11 2.13
N THR A 13 0.13 13.83 2.37
CA THR A 13 0.33 13.27 3.70
C THR A 13 1.67 13.75 4.26
N PRO A 14 1.83 14.00 5.57
CA PRO A 14 3.08 14.51 6.10
C PRO A 14 4.18 13.44 6.15
N LEU A 15 5.43 13.90 6.25
CA LEU A 15 6.54 13.10 6.76
C LEU A 15 6.63 13.26 8.29
N VAL A 16 6.95 12.18 8.98
CA VAL A 16 7.28 12.20 10.42
C VAL A 16 8.67 11.63 10.65
N LYS A 17 9.48 12.30 11.48
CA LYS A 17 10.78 11.77 11.91
C LYS A 17 10.59 10.64 12.90
N LEU A 18 11.25 9.50 12.66
CA LEU A 18 11.32 8.39 13.61
C LEU A 18 12.49 8.64 14.56
N ASN A 19 12.22 9.26 15.71
CA ASN A 19 13.25 9.84 16.57
C ASN A 19 14.19 8.80 17.16
N HIS A 20 13.66 7.71 17.70
CA HIS A 20 14.46 6.66 18.34
C HIS A 20 15.42 6.03 17.33
N LEU A 21 14.94 5.68 16.14
CA LEU A 21 15.74 5.04 15.11
C LEU A 21 16.75 6.00 14.45
N SER A 22 16.37 7.26 14.26
CA SER A 22 17.28 8.28 13.72
C SER A 22 18.45 8.55 14.68
N ASN A 23 18.14 8.71 15.97
CA ASN A 23 19.17 8.97 16.99
C ASN A 23 20.11 7.78 17.17
N ALA A 24 19.61 6.55 17.03
CA ALA A 24 20.41 5.33 17.17
C ALA A 24 21.35 5.06 15.97
N SER A 25 21.11 5.66 14.81
CA SER A 25 21.86 5.40 13.58
C SER A 25 22.69 6.59 13.09
N ASN A 26 22.45 7.79 13.63
CA ASN A 26 22.98 9.04 13.11
C ASN A 26 22.60 9.28 11.62
N ALA A 27 21.47 8.73 11.18
CA ALA A 27 20.83 9.02 9.89
C ALA A 27 19.43 9.58 10.15
N LEU A 28 18.90 10.38 9.22
CA LEU A 28 17.54 10.90 9.33
C LEU A 28 16.56 9.91 8.72
N ILE A 29 15.74 9.26 9.54
CA ILE A 29 14.71 8.32 9.06
C ILE A 29 13.34 8.98 9.16
N LEU A 30 12.66 9.06 8.02
CA LEU A 30 11.34 9.68 7.87
C LEU A 30 10.30 8.65 7.40
N GLY A 31 9.14 8.66 8.03
CA GLY A 31 7.97 7.90 7.60
C GLY A 31 6.97 8.78 6.87
N LYS A 32 6.56 8.40 5.66
CA LYS A 32 5.44 9.02 4.93
C LYS A 32 4.12 8.48 5.46
N CYS A 33 3.32 9.34 6.09
CA CYS A 33 2.16 8.97 6.89
C CYS A 33 0.92 8.65 6.04
N GLU A 34 0.97 7.60 5.23
CA GLU A 34 -0.15 7.19 4.36
C GLU A 34 -1.39 6.72 5.15
N PHE A 35 -1.23 6.39 6.43
CA PHE A 35 -2.35 6.16 7.35
C PHE A 35 -3.21 7.42 7.64
N LEU A 36 -2.78 8.61 7.20
CA LEU A 36 -3.53 9.86 7.30
C LEU A 36 -4.35 10.17 6.03
N ASN A 37 -4.32 9.33 5.00
CA ASN A 37 -5.33 9.42 3.94
C ASN A 37 -6.73 9.19 4.54
N PRO A 38 -7.82 9.64 3.88
CA PRO A 38 -9.17 9.61 4.46
C PRO A 38 -9.69 8.21 4.84
N SER A 39 -9.32 7.18 4.10
CA SER A 39 -9.59 5.76 4.40
C SER A 39 -8.43 5.08 5.12
N HIS A 40 -7.49 5.86 5.67
CA HIS A 40 -6.37 5.42 6.50
C HIS A 40 -5.37 4.47 5.83
N SER A 41 -5.16 4.61 4.52
CA SER A 41 -4.11 3.86 3.84
C SER A 41 -3.63 4.49 2.53
N VAL A 42 -2.46 4.05 2.07
CA VAL A 42 -1.87 4.40 0.76
C VAL A 42 -2.78 4.07 -0.44
N LYS A 43 -3.77 3.19 -0.25
CA LYS A 43 -4.61 2.69 -1.35
C LYS A 43 -5.66 3.70 -1.82
N ASP A 44 -5.92 4.74 -1.05
CA ASP A 44 -6.81 5.84 -1.44
C ASP A 44 -6.32 6.49 -2.73
N ARG A 45 -5.00 6.69 -2.84
CA ARG A 45 -4.36 7.25 -4.04
C ARG A 45 -4.69 6.45 -5.29
N ILE A 46 -4.54 5.12 -5.22
CA ILE A 46 -4.72 4.26 -6.41
C ILE A 46 -6.20 4.02 -6.68
N GLY A 47 -7.04 3.91 -5.63
CA GLY A 47 -8.48 3.78 -5.77
C GLY A 47 -9.07 4.99 -6.48
N PHE A 48 -8.63 6.19 -6.08
CA PHE A 48 -9.01 7.43 -6.76
C PHE A 48 -8.48 7.49 -8.18
N ASN A 49 -7.17 7.28 -8.39
CA ASN A 49 -6.58 7.53 -9.69
C ASN A 49 -7.04 6.54 -10.77
N MET A 50 -7.28 5.28 -10.42
CA MET A 50 -7.83 4.29 -11.37
C MET A 50 -9.24 4.67 -11.83
N ILE A 51 -10.11 5.12 -10.91
CA ILE A 51 -11.47 5.55 -11.24
C ILE A 51 -11.48 6.87 -12.01
N LYS A 52 -10.73 7.87 -11.53
CA LYS A 52 -10.57 9.17 -12.21
C LYS A 52 -10.09 8.99 -13.64
N THR A 53 -9.02 8.20 -13.84
CA THR A 53 -8.46 7.96 -15.17
C THR A 53 -9.45 7.23 -16.09
N ALA A 54 -10.23 6.30 -15.55
CA ALA A 54 -11.25 5.59 -16.32
C ALA A 54 -12.39 6.53 -16.75
N LEU A 55 -12.85 7.43 -15.89
CA LEU A 55 -13.83 8.48 -16.21
C LEU A 55 -13.29 9.45 -17.27
N GLU A 56 -12.07 9.96 -17.09
CA GLU A 56 -11.44 10.92 -18.02
C GLU A 56 -11.22 10.33 -19.41
N LYS A 57 -10.99 9.01 -19.51
CA LYS A 57 -10.85 8.28 -20.78
C LYS A 57 -12.19 7.82 -21.37
N GLY A 58 -13.31 8.06 -20.69
CA GLY A 58 -14.62 7.56 -21.10
C GLY A 58 -14.76 6.04 -21.07
N LEU A 59 -13.95 5.34 -20.27
CA LEU A 59 -14.05 3.89 -20.07
C LEU A 59 -15.19 3.50 -19.13
N ILE A 60 -15.58 4.43 -18.26
CA ILE A 60 -16.74 4.32 -17.37
C ILE A 60 -17.53 5.63 -17.37
N ASP A 61 -18.79 5.53 -16.99
CA ASP A 61 -19.68 6.64 -16.69
C ASP A 61 -20.40 6.40 -15.35
N HIS A 62 -21.32 7.29 -14.97
CA HIS A 62 -22.06 7.17 -13.70
C HIS A 62 -23.02 5.96 -13.65
N SER A 63 -23.29 5.30 -14.78
CA SER A 63 -24.08 4.08 -14.84
C SER A 63 -23.23 2.81 -14.78
N SER A 64 -21.90 2.93 -14.90
CA SER A 64 -20.98 1.79 -14.86
C SER A 64 -20.94 1.12 -13.48
N ILE A 65 -20.63 -0.18 -13.49
CA ILE A 65 -20.45 -0.98 -12.28
C ILE A 65 -18.99 -1.35 -12.13
N ILE A 66 -18.36 -0.90 -11.05
CA ILE A 66 -16.97 -1.22 -10.75
C ILE A 66 -16.92 -2.60 -10.08
N ILE A 67 -16.03 -3.47 -10.53
CA ILE A 67 -15.84 -4.81 -9.97
C ILE A 67 -14.35 -5.01 -9.68
N GLU A 68 -13.96 -5.29 -8.44
CA GLU A 68 -12.55 -5.58 -8.12
C GLU A 68 -12.42 -6.78 -7.17
N PRO A 69 -11.56 -7.77 -7.48
CA PRO A 69 -11.28 -8.87 -6.58
C PRO A 69 -10.30 -8.44 -5.48
N THR A 70 -10.83 -7.92 -4.38
CA THR A 70 -10.02 -7.48 -3.25
C THR A 70 -10.81 -7.40 -1.95
N SER A 71 -10.14 -7.70 -0.83
CA SER A 71 -10.66 -7.56 0.53
C SER A 71 -9.80 -6.65 1.42
N GLY A 72 -8.71 -6.13 0.86
CA GLY A 72 -7.74 -5.32 1.59
C GLY A 72 -8.01 -3.83 1.45
N ASN A 73 -6.95 -3.05 1.67
CA ASN A 73 -6.99 -1.59 1.63
C ASN A 73 -7.44 -1.03 0.27
N THR A 74 -7.19 -1.74 -0.84
CA THR A 74 -7.68 -1.32 -2.17
C THR A 74 -9.20 -1.35 -2.25
N GLY A 75 -9.85 -2.35 -1.66
CA GLY A 75 -11.31 -2.40 -1.59
C GLY A 75 -11.89 -1.24 -0.80
N ILE A 76 -11.25 -0.87 0.30
CA ILE A 76 -11.69 0.27 1.14
C ILE A 76 -11.53 1.59 0.39
N GLY A 77 -10.36 1.81 -0.24
CA GLY A 77 -10.11 3.01 -1.05
C GLY A 77 -11.07 3.14 -2.23
N LEU A 78 -11.34 2.03 -2.94
CA LEU A 78 -12.34 2.00 -4.02
C LEU A 78 -13.76 2.26 -3.49
N ALA A 79 -14.15 1.65 -2.38
CA ALA A 79 -15.48 1.84 -1.80
C ALA A 79 -15.72 3.29 -1.39
N MET A 80 -14.75 3.92 -0.73
CA MET A 80 -14.82 5.34 -0.38
C MET A 80 -14.96 6.23 -1.63
N VAL A 81 -14.12 6.01 -2.66
CA VAL A 81 -14.16 6.80 -3.89
C VAL A 81 -15.47 6.61 -4.63
N CYS A 82 -15.91 5.37 -4.83
CA CYS A 82 -17.16 5.07 -5.53
C CYS A 82 -18.36 5.66 -4.80
N ALA A 83 -18.42 5.53 -3.47
CA ALA A 83 -19.47 6.16 -2.66
C ALA A 83 -19.51 7.68 -2.83
N SER A 84 -18.34 8.33 -2.84
CA SER A 84 -18.26 9.80 -2.99
C SER A 84 -18.64 10.31 -4.39
N LEU A 85 -18.50 9.46 -5.42
CA LEU A 85 -18.81 9.79 -6.82
C LEU A 85 -20.15 9.21 -7.30
N GLY A 86 -20.89 8.52 -6.41
CA GLY A 86 -22.15 7.87 -6.75
C GLY A 86 -22.02 6.68 -7.71
N LEU A 87 -20.86 6.02 -7.75
CA LEU A 87 -20.61 4.83 -8.57
C LEU A 87 -20.97 3.55 -7.80
N LYS A 88 -21.46 2.53 -8.51
CA LYS A 88 -21.69 1.21 -7.95
C LYS A 88 -20.39 0.43 -7.87
N LEU A 89 -20.17 -0.26 -6.75
CA LEU A 89 -19.00 -1.11 -6.53
C LEU A 89 -19.41 -2.49 -6.05
N ILE A 90 -18.88 -3.52 -6.71
CA ILE A 90 -18.93 -4.91 -6.31
C ILE A 90 -17.50 -5.36 -5.96
N LEU A 91 -17.33 -5.95 -4.77
CA LEU A 91 -16.07 -6.53 -4.34
C LEU A 91 -16.23 -8.04 -4.19
N THR A 92 -15.39 -8.81 -4.90
CA THR A 92 -15.32 -10.26 -4.70
C THR A 92 -14.21 -10.60 -3.70
N MET A 93 -14.52 -11.45 -2.73
CA MET A 93 -13.54 -11.88 -1.73
C MET A 93 -13.89 -13.23 -1.09
N PRO A 94 -12.90 -13.97 -0.56
CA PRO A 94 -13.17 -15.19 0.20
C PRO A 94 -14.01 -14.90 1.45
N SER A 95 -14.95 -15.79 1.78
CA SER A 95 -15.79 -15.64 2.99
C SER A 95 -15.02 -15.75 4.31
N SER A 96 -13.75 -16.22 4.26
CA SER A 96 -12.79 -16.22 5.38
C SER A 96 -12.27 -14.83 5.77
N MET A 97 -12.57 -13.78 4.98
CA MET A 97 -12.21 -12.41 5.34
C MET A 97 -12.94 -11.94 6.60
N SER A 98 -12.25 -11.13 7.41
CA SER A 98 -12.73 -10.72 8.73
C SER A 98 -14.08 -10.00 8.64
N LEU A 99 -14.90 -10.18 9.67
CA LEU A 99 -16.23 -9.57 9.75
C LEU A 99 -16.13 -8.04 9.79
N GLU A 100 -15.11 -7.50 10.45
CA GLU A 100 -14.85 -6.07 10.56
C GLU A 100 -14.61 -5.44 9.19
N ARG A 101 -13.79 -6.09 8.34
CA ARG A 101 -13.55 -5.60 6.97
C ARG A 101 -14.81 -5.64 6.12
N ARG A 102 -15.59 -6.72 6.20
CA ARG A 102 -16.86 -6.82 5.47
C ARG A 102 -17.86 -5.75 5.90
N LYS A 103 -17.99 -5.50 7.21
CA LYS A 103 -18.84 -4.44 7.74
C LYS A 103 -18.40 -3.04 7.29
N LEU A 104 -17.09 -2.77 7.30
CA LEU A 104 -16.55 -1.49 6.82
C LEU A 104 -16.87 -1.25 5.34
N LEU A 105 -16.65 -2.24 4.48
CA LEU A 105 -16.92 -2.13 3.04
C LEU A 105 -18.42 -1.94 2.76
N ALA A 106 -19.28 -2.70 3.46
CA ALA A 106 -20.73 -2.55 3.35
C ALA A 106 -21.22 -1.19 3.85
N ALA A 107 -20.60 -0.62 4.90
CA ALA A 107 -20.91 0.72 5.39
C ALA A 107 -20.57 1.82 4.37
N LEU A 108 -19.58 1.58 3.50
CA LEU A 108 -19.25 2.43 2.35
C LEU A 108 -20.11 2.11 1.11
N GLY A 109 -21.14 1.29 1.23
CA GLY A 109 -22.08 0.99 0.15
C GLY A 109 -21.56 0.00 -0.90
N ALA A 110 -20.43 -0.68 -0.65
CA ALA A 110 -19.95 -1.73 -1.55
C ALA A 110 -20.80 -2.99 -1.43
N GLU A 111 -21.20 -3.56 -2.57
CA GLU A 111 -21.79 -4.88 -2.63
C GLU A 111 -20.69 -5.94 -2.50
N LEU A 112 -20.91 -6.93 -1.64
CA LEU A 112 -19.92 -7.97 -1.36
C LEU A 112 -20.37 -9.31 -1.93
N VAL A 113 -19.58 -9.86 -2.86
CA VAL A 113 -19.78 -11.21 -3.37
C VAL A 113 -18.74 -12.13 -2.74
N LEU A 114 -19.20 -13.00 -1.86
CA LEU A 114 -18.33 -13.91 -1.11
C LEU A 114 -18.06 -15.18 -1.92
N THR A 115 -16.80 -15.60 -1.96
CA THR A 115 -16.35 -16.83 -2.62
C THR A 115 -15.89 -17.87 -1.61
N GLU A 116 -15.73 -19.11 -2.06
CA GLU A 116 -15.26 -20.22 -1.23
C GLU A 116 -13.88 -19.94 -0.59
N PRO A 117 -13.71 -20.12 0.74
CA PRO A 117 -12.44 -19.90 1.43
C PRO A 117 -11.27 -20.70 0.86
N THR A 118 -11.53 -21.94 0.45
CA THR A 118 -10.51 -22.89 -0.03
C THR A 118 -9.88 -22.46 -1.36
N LEU A 119 -10.60 -21.65 -2.15
CA LEU A 119 -10.09 -21.10 -3.41
C LEU A 119 -9.27 -19.82 -3.22
N GLY A 120 -9.34 -19.20 -2.02
CA GLY A 120 -8.61 -17.98 -1.70
C GLY A 120 -8.84 -16.86 -2.72
N MET A 121 -7.82 -16.03 -2.93
CA MET A 121 -7.91 -14.91 -3.88
C MET A 121 -8.07 -15.35 -5.33
N ARG A 122 -7.63 -16.55 -5.70
CA ARG A 122 -7.85 -17.09 -7.05
C ARG A 122 -9.35 -17.21 -7.34
N GLY A 123 -10.13 -17.76 -6.40
CA GLY A 123 -11.59 -17.83 -6.54
C GLY A 123 -12.26 -16.46 -6.63
N ALA A 124 -11.76 -15.47 -5.87
CA ALA A 124 -12.26 -14.10 -5.97
C ALA A 124 -12.01 -13.47 -7.35
N VAL A 125 -10.82 -13.69 -7.94
CA VAL A 125 -10.47 -13.22 -9.29
C VAL A 125 -11.33 -13.91 -10.36
N GLU A 126 -11.52 -15.22 -10.26
CA GLU A 126 -12.39 -15.99 -11.15
C GLU A 126 -13.82 -15.45 -11.09
N LYS A 127 -14.36 -15.21 -9.89
CA LYS A 127 -15.70 -14.66 -9.73
C LYS A 127 -15.83 -13.23 -10.24
N ALA A 128 -14.82 -12.37 -10.04
CA ALA A 128 -14.84 -11.01 -10.60
C ALA A 128 -14.85 -11.04 -12.14
N THR A 129 -14.10 -11.98 -12.74
CA THR A 129 -14.05 -12.18 -14.19
C THR A 129 -15.39 -12.66 -14.74
N GLU A 130 -16.04 -13.61 -14.05
CA GLU A 130 -17.38 -14.09 -14.38
C GLU A 130 -18.40 -12.95 -14.32
N LEU A 131 -18.46 -12.23 -13.20
CA LEU A 131 -19.39 -11.10 -13.01
C LEU A 131 -19.17 -10.01 -14.05
N SER A 132 -17.93 -9.70 -14.40
CA SER A 132 -17.64 -8.68 -15.43
C SER A 132 -18.14 -9.09 -16.82
N LYS A 133 -18.12 -10.38 -17.16
CA LYS A 133 -18.69 -10.87 -18.43
C LYS A 133 -20.21 -10.81 -18.44
N GLU A 134 -20.84 -11.01 -17.29
CA GLU A 134 -22.31 -11.04 -17.14
C GLU A 134 -22.93 -9.66 -16.89
N THR A 135 -22.13 -8.68 -16.46
CA THR A 135 -22.59 -7.35 -16.09
C THR A 135 -22.26 -6.34 -17.19
N PRO A 136 -23.27 -5.87 -17.96
CA PRO A 136 -23.07 -4.81 -18.95
C PRO A 136 -22.54 -3.53 -18.30
N ASN A 137 -21.71 -2.79 -19.03
CA ASN A 137 -21.07 -1.56 -18.54
C ASN A 137 -20.28 -1.76 -17.23
N SER A 138 -19.71 -2.95 -17.02
CA SER A 138 -18.81 -3.19 -15.89
C SER A 138 -17.37 -2.83 -16.22
N PHE A 139 -16.60 -2.47 -15.18
CA PHE A 139 -15.19 -2.16 -15.30
C PHE A 139 -14.40 -2.79 -14.15
N VAL A 140 -13.30 -3.46 -14.50
CA VAL A 140 -12.37 -4.04 -13.53
C VAL A 140 -11.10 -3.19 -13.48
N PRO A 141 -10.85 -2.45 -12.37
CA PRO A 141 -9.66 -1.60 -12.24
C PRO A 141 -8.33 -2.33 -12.40
N GLN A 142 -8.22 -3.58 -11.92
CA GLN A 142 -7.02 -4.42 -12.05
C GLN A 142 -5.76 -3.79 -11.43
N GLN A 143 -5.75 -3.62 -10.11
CA GLN A 143 -4.68 -2.89 -9.39
C GLN A 143 -3.24 -3.37 -9.67
N PHE A 144 -3.04 -4.63 -10.09
CA PHE A 144 -1.73 -5.21 -10.38
C PHE A 144 -1.23 -4.98 -11.82
N ALA A 145 -2.10 -4.52 -12.72
CA ALA A 145 -1.81 -4.32 -14.15
C ALA A 145 -2.16 -2.91 -14.68
N ASN A 146 -2.86 -2.09 -13.89
CA ASN A 146 -3.29 -0.76 -14.30
C ASN A 146 -2.22 0.30 -14.06
N GLU A 147 -1.69 0.88 -15.13
CA GLU A 147 -0.67 1.94 -15.10
C GLU A 147 -1.07 3.20 -14.31
N SER A 148 -2.36 3.41 -14.05
CA SER A 148 -2.83 4.49 -13.18
C SER A 148 -2.38 4.30 -11.72
N ASN A 149 -2.07 3.07 -11.31
CA ASN A 149 -1.52 2.77 -9.99
C ASN A 149 -0.10 3.35 -9.81
N PRO A 150 0.93 2.99 -10.58
CA PRO A 150 2.24 3.64 -10.46
C PRO A 150 2.20 5.14 -10.84
N ALA A 151 1.35 5.55 -11.79
CA ALA A 151 1.29 6.94 -12.24
C ALA A 151 0.94 7.93 -11.13
N ILE A 152 0.03 7.58 -10.20
CA ILE A 152 -0.31 8.49 -9.09
C ILE A 152 0.86 8.67 -8.14
N HIS A 153 1.63 7.62 -7.87
CA HIS A 153 2.80 7.70 -7.00
C HIS A 153 3.93 8.51 -7.62
N TYR A 154 4.10 8.44 -8.94
CA TYR A 154 5.00 9.30 -9.69
C TYR A 154 4.58 10.78 -9.58
N ALA A 155 3.29 11.07 -9.79
CA ALA A 155 2.78 12.43 -9.86
C ALA A 155 2.60 13.10 -8.50
N THR A 156 2.39 12.33 -7.42
CA THR A 156 2.11 12.87 -6.09
C THR A 156 3.07 12.37 -5.04
N THR A 157 3.16 11.07 -4.79
CA THR A 157 3.93 10.54 -3.64
C THR A 157 5.40 10.93 -3.71
N ALA A 158 6.04 10.84 -4.88
CA ALA A 158 7.41 11.30 -5.08
C ALA A 158 7.57 12.81 -4.93
N GLU A 159 6.69 13.60 -5.56
CA GLU A 159 6.75 15.06 -5.50
C GLU A 159 6.60 15.58 -4.07
N GLU A 160 5.68 15.00 -3.30
CA GLU A 160 5.52 15.32 -1.89
C GLU A 160 6.78 14.96 -1.09
N ILE A 161 7.35 13.77 -1.28
CA ILE A 161 8.58 13.35 -0.59
C ILE A 161 9.76 14.28 -0.96
N TRP A 162 9.92 14.58 -2.25
CA TRP A 162 11.00 15.44 -2.73
C TRP A 162 10.88 16.85 -2.14
N LYS A 163 9.68 17.43 -2.18
CA LYS A 163 9.39 18.74 -1.61
C LYS A 163 9.63 18.76 -0.10
N ASP A 164 9.05 17.81 0.63
CA ASP A 164 9.09 17.78 2.10
C ASP A 164 10.49 17.47 2.66
N THR A 165 11.37 16.89 1.84
CA THR A 165 12.79 16.68 2.16
C THR A 165 13.71 17.77 1.60
N GLU A 166 13.15 18.79 0.93
CA GLU A 166 13.93 19.83 0.21
C GLU A 166 14.97 19.23 -0.76
N GLY A 167 14.63 18.10 -1.40
CA GLY A 167 15.52 17.36 -2.29
C GLY A 167 16.67 16.61 -1.62
N LYS A 168 16.68 16.51 -0.28
CA LYS A 168 17.76 15.88 0.51
C LYS A 168 17.57 14.39 0.77
N ILE A 169 16.54 13.76 0.20
CA ILE A 169 16.38 12.31 0.27
C ILE A 169 17.54 11.61 -0.45
N ASP A 170 18.14 10.62 0.22
CA ASP A 170 19.21 9.77 -0.33
C ASP A 170 18.73 8.34 -0.62
N ILE A 171 17.80 7.83 0.20
CA ILE A 171 17.34 6.45 0.12
C ILE A 171 15.82 6.39 0.30
N PHE A 172 15.15 5.65 -0.58
CA PHE A 172 13.73 5.33 -0.47
C PHE A 172 13.54 3.83 -0.26
N VAL A 173 12.82 3.46 0.81
CA VAL A 173 12.51 2.06 1.16
C VAL A 173 11.01 1.83 1.07
N ALA A 174 10.58 0.87 0.25
CA ALA A 174 9.17 0.55 0.11
C ALA A 174 8.91 -0.94 -0.12
N ALA A 175 7.98 -1.48 0.67
CA ALA A 175 7.52 -2.85 0.55
C ALA A 175 6.57 -3.04 -0.62
N VAL A 176 6.68 -4.20 -1.26
CA VAL A 176 6.05 -4.45 -2.55
C VAL A 176 4.80 -5.30 -2.39
N GLY A 177 3.64 -4.67 -2.58
CA GLY A 177 2.35 -5.33 -2.81
C GLY A 177 2.03 -5.36 -4.30
N THR A 178 1.36 -4.32 -4.80
CA THR A 178 1.09 -4.15 -6.24
C THR A 178 2.31 -3.68 -7.02
N GLY A 179 3.33 -3.13 -6.35
CA GLY A 179 4.51 -2.52 -6.99
C GLY A 179 4.34 -1.05 -7.37
N GLY A 180 3.12 -0.51 -7.43
CA GLY A 180 2.89 0.86 -7.89
C GLY A 180 3.63 1.93 -7.09
N THR A 181 3.68 1.82 -5.75
CA THR A 181 4.37 2.80 -4.90
C THR A 181 5.86 2.86 -5.20
N ILE A 182 6.55 1.72 -5.28
CA ILE A 182 7.99 1.70 -5.54
C ILE A 182 8.32 2.07 -6.99
N THR A 183 7.51 1.61 -7.97
CA THR A 183 7.67 1.96 -9.39
C THR A 183 7.53 3.47 -9.60
N GLY A 184 6.38 4.03 -9.22
CA GLY A 184 6.08 5.44 -9.49
C GLY A 184 7.00 6.37 -8.71
N THR A 185 7.15 6.11 -7.40
CA THR A 185 7.97 6.96 -6.54
C THR A 185 9.44 6.87 -6.92
N GLY A 186 9.96 5.64 -7.10
CA GLY A 186 11.36 5.41 -7.46
C GLY A 186 11.71 6.03 -8.80
N LYS A 187 10.84 5.89 -9.82
CA LYS A 187 11.06 6.49 -11.15
C LYS A 187 11.24 8.00 -11.04
N ARG A 188 10.29 8.67 -10.39
CA ARG A 188 10.34 10.13 -10.28
C ARG A 188 11.53 10.62 -9.46
N LEU A 189 11.83 9.96 -8.35
CA LEU A 189 12.99 10.32 -7.52
C LEU A 189 14.30 10.15 -8.29
N LYS A 190 14.49 9.07 -9.06
CA LYS A 190 15.70 8.87 -9.87
C LYS A 190 15.83 9.87 -11.02
N GLU A 191 14.72 10.36 -11.59
CA GLU A 191 14.76 11.47 -12.56
C GLU A 191 15.21 12.78 -11.92
N LEU A 192 14.82 13.04 -10.67
CA LEU A 192 15.20 14.23 -9.91
C LEU A 192 16.65 14.16 -9.41
N ASN A 193 17.08 12.98 -8.96
CA ASN A 193 18.45 12.68 -8.56
C ASN A 193 18.76 11.19 -8.80
N PRO A 194 19.60 10.85 -9.81
CA PRO A 194 19.89 9.46 -10.15
C PRO A 194 20.71 8.72 -9.09
N ASN A 195 21.27 9.42 -8.10
CA ASN A 195 22.02 8.82 -6.99
C ASN A 195 21.11 8.30 -5.87
N ILE A 196 19.81 8.58 -5.90
CA ILE A 196 18.88 8.06 -4.87
C ILE A 196 18.80 6.55 -4.98
N LYS A 197 19.07 5.87 -3.86
CA LYS A 197 18.94 4.41 -3.76
C LYS A 197 17.49 4.04 -3.48
N ILE A 198 16.96 3.10 -4.25
CA ILE A 198 15.60 2.58 -4.10
C ILE A 198 15.69 1.12 -3.63
N ILE A 199 15.04 0.80 -2.52
CA ILE A 199 15.12 -0.52 -1.87
C ILE A 199 13.72 -1.11 -1.76
N ALA A 200 13.54 -2.29 -2.36
CA ALA A 200 12.32 -3.08 -2.26
C ALA A 200 12.32 -3.93 -0.99
N VAL A 201 11.14 -4.08 -0.37
CA VAL A 201 10.96 -4.98 0.78
C VAL A 201 9.95 -6.07 0.44
N GLU A 202 10.28 -7.32 0.76
CA GLU A 202 9.39 -8.48 0.58
C GLU A 202 9.44 -9.45 1.77
N PRO A 203 8.44 -10.33 1.94
CA PRO A 203 8.49 -11.38 2.95
C PRO A 203 9.57 -12.41 2.67
N ASP A 204 10.28 -12.85 3.72
CA ASP A 204 11.28 -13.93 3.61
C ASP A 204 10.69 -15.30 3.22
N THR A 205 9.44 -15.58 3.61
CA THR A 205 8.73 -16.83 3.26
C THR A 205 8.03 -16.79 1.89
N SER A 206 8.01 -15.64 1.20
CA SER A 206 7.48 -15.52 -0.16
C SER A 206 8.36 -14.61 -1.04
N PRO A 207 9.67 -14.92 -1.20
CA PRO A 207 10.65 -13.97 -1.72
C PRO A 207 10.76 -14.03 -3.26
N VAL A 208 9.65 -13.79 -3.95
CA VAL A 208 9.55 -13.91 -5.41
C VAL A 208 10.44 -12.89 -6.12
N LEU A 209 10.60 -11.68 -5.58
CA LEU A 209 11.44 -10.64 -6.19
C LEU A 209 12.94 -10.98 -6.09
N SER A 210 13.32 -11.74 -5.07
CA SER A 210 14.66 -12.32 -4.91
C SER A 210 14.86 -13.64 -5.68
N GLY A 211 13.89 -14.07 -6.50
CA GLY A 211 13.96 -15.32 -7.29
C GLY A 211 13.62 -16.60 -6.52
N GLY A 212 13.06 -16.51 -5.32
CA GLY A 212 12.55 -17.66 -4.58
C GLY A 212 11.12 -18.05 -4.97
N ALA A 213 10.61 -19.13 -4.36
CA ALA A 213 9.25 -19.59 -4.58
C ALA A 213 8.23 -18.78 -3.77
N PRO A 214 6.99 -18.59 -4.27
CA PRO A 214 5.93 -18.01 -3.47
C PRO A 214 5.56 -18.93 -2.29
N GLY A 215 5.21 -18.33 -1.16
CA GLY A 215 4.81 -19.08 0.04
C GLY A 215 3.83 -18.31 0.91
N PRO A 216 3.15 -18.99 1.86
CA PRO A 216 2.27 -18.33 2.80
C PRO A 216 3.06 -17.40 3.74
N HIS A 217 2.52 -16.22 4.00
CA HIS A 217 3.07 -15.27 4.97
C HIS A 217 1.96 -14.43 5.60
N LYS A 218 2.29 -13.74 6.68
CA LYS A 218 1.34 -12.94 7.47
C LYS A 218 1.56 -11.42 7.39
N ILE A 219 2.59 -10.97 6.66
CA ILE A 219 2.83 -9.54 6.40
C ILE A 219 1.78 -9.02 5.39
N GLN A 220 0.60 -8.66 5.89
CA GLN A 220 -0.53 -8.25 5.05
C GLN A 220 -0.22 -6.98 4.24
N GLY A 221 -0.58 -6.99 2.96
CA GLY A 221 -0.44 -5.85 2.05
C GLY A 221 0.76 -5.91 1.11
N ILE A 222 1.68 -6.86 1.30
CA ILE A 222 2.88 -7.06 0.49
C ILE A 222 2.99 -8.53 0.05
N GLY A 223 3.97 -8.89 -0.78
CA GLY A 223 4.29 -10.30 -1.08
C GLY A 223 3.19 -11.06 -1.83
N ALA A 224 2.70 -10.52 -2.95
CA ALA A 224 1.55 -11.08 -3.68
C ALA A 224 1.71 -12.52 -4.22
N GLY A 225 2.92 -13.12 -4.11
CA GLY A 225 3.21 -14.46 -4.61
C GLY A 225 3.50 -14.53 -6.11
N PHE A 226 3.62 -13.38 -6.77
CA PHE A 226 4.04 -13.22 -8.16
C PHE A 226 4.63 -11.81 -8.33
N VAL A 227 5.28 -11.56 -9.48
CA VAL A 227 5.77 -10.22 -9.87
C VAL A 227 4.61 -9.46 -10.54
N PRO A 228 4.07 -8.37 -9.95
CA PRO A 228 3.00 -7.60 -10.56
C PRO A 228 3.41 -6.97 -11.90
N ALA A 229 2.46 -6.83 -12.84
CA ALA A 229 2.76 -6.26 -14.15
C ALA A 229 3.16 -4.78 -14.09
N VAL A 230 2.62 -4.01 -13.12
CA VAL A 230 3.00 -2.60 -12.90
C VAL A 230 4.30 -2.42 -12.10
N LEU A 231 4.95 -3.49 -11.64
CA LEU A 231 6.23 -3.40 -10.96
C LEU A 231 7.36 -3.28 -11.99
N ASP A 232 8.06 -2.14 -12.00
CA ASP A 232 9.31 -2.02 -12.74
C ASP A 232 10.45 -2.62 -11.90
N THR A 233 10.86 -3.85 -12.23
CA THR A 233 11.91 -4.55 -11.48
C THR A 233 13.31 -3.97 -11.66
N LYS A 234 13.48 -3.02 -12.59
CA LYS A 234 14.76 -2.32 -12.82
C LYS A 234 14.88 -1.04 -11.99
N ILE A 235 13.81 -0.61 -11.31
CA ILE A 235 13.83 0.67 -10.60
C ILE A 235 14.61 0.61 -9.28
N TYR A 236 14.53 -0.53 -8.59
CA TYR A 236 15.17 -0.74 -7.30
C TYR A 236 16.59 -1.30 -7.44
N ASP A 237 17.46 -0.86 -6.54
CA ASP A 237 18.87 -1.24 -6.50
C ASP A 237 19.11 -2.49 -5.64
N GLU A 238 18.17 -2.79 -4.73
CA GLU A 238 18.26 -3.91 -3.79
C GLU A 238 16.87 -4.40 -3.38
N VAL A 239 16.74 -5.69 -3.08
CA VAL A 239 15.56 -6.29 -2.45
C VAL A 239 15.97 -6.87 -1.10
N ILE A 240 15.28 -6.48 -0.03
CA ILE A 240 15.53 -6.97 1.33
C ILE A 240 14.33 -7.77 1.81
N LYS A 241 14.63 -8.97 2.31
CA LYS A 241 13.64 -9.90 2.88
C LYS A 241 13.41 -9.57 4.35
N VAL A 242 12.16 -9.67 4.79
CA VAL A 242 11.75 -9.42 6.17
C VAL A 242 10.87 -10.54 6.68
N SER A 243 11.16 -11.02 7.89
CA SER A 243 10.32 -11.98 8.59
C SER A 243 9.08 -11.32 9.18
N TYR A 244 8.03 -12.12 9.38
CA TYR A 244 6.81 -11.63 10.00
C TYR A 244 7.07 -11.11 11.43
N GLU A 245 7.92 -11.79 12.19
CA GLU A 245 8.31 -11.47 13.56
C GLU A 245 8.96 -10.09 13.64
N ASN A 246 9.93 -9.82 12.75
CA ASN A 246 10.59 -8.53 12.68
C ASN A 246 9.63 -7.41 12.30
N ALA A 247 8.69 -7.68 11.37
CA ALA A 247 7.69 -6.70 10.96
C ALA A 247 6.72 -6.35 12.09
N ILE A 248 6.18 -7.34 12.81
CA ILE A 248 5.24 -7.08 13.92
C ILE A 248 5.93 -6.43 15.11
N GLU A 249 7.14 -6.86 15.45
CA GLU A 249 7.88 -6.29 16.57
C GLU A 249 8.22 -4.82 16.30
N THR A 250 8.64 -4.51 15.08
CA THR A 250 8.91 -3.12 14.66
C THR A 250 7.65 -2.26 14.70
N SER A 251 6.51 -2.76 14.19
CA SER A 251 5.23 -2.03 14.27
C SER A 251 4.79 -1.79 15.73
N ARG A 252 4.96 -2.77 16.61
CA ARG A 252 4.68 -2.62 18.06
C ARG A 252 5.61 -1.60 18.72
N ASN A 253 6.89 -1.61 18.36
CA ASN A 253 7.87 -0.66 18.89
C ASN A 253 7.57 0.77 18.43
N LEU A 254 7.15 0.97 17.17
CA LEU A 254 6.68 2.28 16.69
C LEU A 254 5.51 2.81 17.51
N ALA A 255 4.54 1.96 17.86
CA ALA A 255 3.43 2.36 18.71
C ALA A 255 3.90 2.77 20.12
N LYS A 256 4.82 2.00 20.73
CA LYS A 256 5.30 2.24 22.10
C LYS A 256 6.29 3.41 22.22
N GLN A 257 7.14 3.61 21.22
CA GLN A 257 8.27 4.52 21.28
C GLN A 257 8.01 5.84 20.53
N GLU A 258 7.25 5.79 19.43
CA GLU A 258 6.97 6.97 18.60
C GLU A 258 5.49 7.41 18.69
N GLY A 259 4.64 6.64 19.37
CA GLY A 259 3.19 6.87 19.39
C GLY A 259 2.51 6.62 18.03
N LEU A 260 3.17 5.90 17.13
CA LEU A 260 2.70 5.65 15.76
C LEU A 260 2.03 4.28 15.65
N LEU A 261 0.70 4.27 15.62
CA LEU A 261 -0.09 3.06 15.46
C LEU A 261 -0.23 2.69 13.98
N VAL A 262 0.68 1.84 13.48
CA VAL A 262 0.80 1.51 12.04
C VAL A 262 0.71 0.01 11.77
N GLY A 263 0.30 -0.36 10.55
CA GLY A 263 0.15 -1.75 10.13
C GLY A 263 1.45 -2.56 10.03
N ILE A 264 1.30 -3.87 9.80
CA ILE A 264 2.42 -4.83 9.75
C ILE A 264 3.40 -4.49 8.61
N SER A 265 2.89 -4.07 7.44
CA SER A 265 3.73 -3.70 6.30
C SER A 265 4.57 -2.43 6.55
N ALA A 266 4.06 -1.48 7.33
CA ALA A 266 4.83 -0.33 7.78
C ALA A 266 5.96 -0.76 8.73
N GLY A 267 5.71 -1.75 9.59
CA GLY A 267 6.75 -2.36 10.42
C GLY A 267 7.86 -3.00 9.58
N ALA A 268 7.53 -3.73 8.51
CA ALA A 268 8.52 -4.31 7.59
C ALA A 268 9.37 -3.22 6.90
N ASN A 269 8.73 -2.16 6.42
CA ASN A 269 9.36 -0.99 5.83
C ASN A 269 10.38 -0.33 6.79
N VAL A 270 9.94 -0.05 8.01
CA VAL A 270 10.79 0.61 9.03
C VAL A 270 11.91 -0.30 9.51
N PHE A 271 11.68 -1.62 9.61
CA PHE A 271 12.73 -2.57 9.95
C PHE A 271 13.89 -2.49 8.94
N VAL A 272 13.57 -2.50 7.65
CA VAL A 272 14.59 -2.36 6.60
C VAL A 272 15.23 -0.99 6.61
N ALA A 273 14.45 0.09 6.73
CA ALA A 273 14.99 1.45 6.81
C ALA A 273 15.97 1.60 7.98
N SER A 274 15.65 1.01 9.13
CA SER A 274 16.53 0.97 10.32
C SER A 274 17.81 0.19 10.03
N ALA A 275 17.72 -1.01 9.46
CA ALA A 275 18.88 -1.83 9.11
C ALA A 275 19.83 -1.11 8.12
N ILE A 276 19.26 -0.40 7.14
CA ILE A 276 20.03 0.41 6.18
C ILE A 276 20.68 1.61 6.87
N ALA A 277 19.97 2.28 7.78
CA ALA A 277 20.48 3.42 8.52
C ALA A 277 21.70 3.07 9.39
N GLN A 278 21.76 1.86 9.93
CA GLN A 278 22.87 1.38 10.77
C GLN A 278 24.18 1.13 10.01
N GLN A 279 24.16 1.17 8.67
CA GLN A 279 25.37 0.98 7.87
C GLN A 279 26.23 2.25 7.88
N GLU A 280 27.55 2.11 8.08
CA GLU A 280 28.48 3.25 8.24
C GLU A 280 28.39 4.27 7.10
N GLN A 281 28.25 3.80 5.85
CA GLN A 281 28.14 4.63 4.66
C GLN A 281 26.84 5.45 4.55
N ASN A 282 25.87 5.21 5.45
CA ASN A 282 24.58 5.90 5.45
C ASN A 282 24.42 6.87 6.64
N LYS A 283 25.45 7.05 7.48
CA LYS A 283 25.45 8.12 8.48
C LYS A 283 25.29 9.49 7.80
N GLY A 284 24.45 10.33 8.38
CA GLY A 284 24.10 11.66 7.88
C GLY A 284 23.12 11.67 6.70
N LYS A 285 22.76 10.52 6.13
CA LYS A 285 21.81 10.44 5.02
C LYS A 285 20.36 10.56 5.47
N THR A 286 19.50 10.97 4.54
CA THR A 286 18.05 10.96 4.70
C THR A 286 17.43 9.73 4.05
N ILE A 287 16.75 8.92 4.85
CA ILE A 287 16.06 7.70 4.45
C ILE A 287 14.56 7.94 4.62
N VAL A 288 13.79 7.76 3.54
CA VAL A 288 12.33 7.86 3.58
C VAL A 288 11.71 6.48 3.37
N THR A 289 10.73 6.15 4.19
CA THR A 289 9.93 4.92 4.05
C THR A 289 8.44 5.21 4.18
N ILE A 290 7.57 4.25 3.81
CA ILE A 290 6.12 4.44 3.79
C ILE A 290 5.46 3.80 5.03
N LEU A 291 4.68 4.59 5.76
CA LEU A 291 3.79 4.11 6.83
C LEU A 291 2.41 3.84 6.22
N CYS A 292 2.28 2.65 5.61
CA CYS A 292 1.26 2.30 4.62
C CYS A 292 -0.19 2.52 5.07
N ASP A 293 -0.50 2.23 6.33
CA ASP A 293 -1.86 2.23 6.87
C ASP A 293 -1.89 2.18 8.41
N THR A 294 -3.08 2.42 8.97
CA THR A 294 -3.32 2.40 10.41
C THR A 294 -3.21 1.01 11.01
N GLY A 295 -2.65 0.93 12.21
CA GLY A 295 -2.58 -0.30 12.99
C GLY A 295 -3.93 -0.80 13.50
N GLU A 296 -4.92 0.09 13.69
CA GLU A 296 -6.25 -0.28 14.21
C GLU A 296 -6.95 -1.36 13.36
N ARG A 297 -6.66 -1.37 12.06
CA ARG A 297 -7.20 -2.33 11.09
C ARG A 297 -6.75 -3.78 11.35
N TYR A 298 -5.77 -3.97 12.23
CA TYR A 298 -5.13 -5.25 12.53
C TYR A 298 -5.34 -5.73 13.97
N LEU A 299 -6.26 -5.11 14.72
CA LEU A 299 -6.59 -5.53 16.09
C LEU A 299 -7.03 -7.01 16.16
N SER A 300 -7.87 -7.46 15.23
CA SER A 300 -8.32 -8.86 15.12
C SER A 300 -7.37 -9.74 14.27
N ALA A 301 -6.18 -9.26 13.92
CA ALA A 301 -5.25 -9.93 13.01
C ALA A 301 -3.92 -10.32 13.67
N GLY A 302 -3.87 -10.36 15.01
CA GLY A 302 -2.70 -10.76 15.78
C GLY A 302 -1.60 -9.70 15.92
N LEU A 303 -1.75 -8.52 15.31
CA LEU A 303 -0.71 -7.48 15.40
C LEU A 303 -0.50 -7.02 16.85
N TYR A 304 -1.54 -6.92 17.66
CA TYR A 304 -1.44 -6.46 19.06
C TYR A 304 -1.76 -7.56 20.09
N GLU A 305 -1.72 -8.83 19.68
CA GLU A 305 -1.73 -9.95 20.62
C GLU A 305 -0.37 -10.01 21.32
N TYR A 306 -0.32 -9.48 22.54
CA TYR A 306 0.81 -9.64 23.44
C TYR A 306 0.67 -10.97 24.18
N LYS A 307 1.79 -11.66 24.44
CA LYS A 307 1.75 -12.72 25.46
C LYS A 307 1.36 -12.04 26.77
N GLU A 308 0.26 -12.47 27.38
CA GLU A 308 -0.12 -12.01 28.71
C GLU A 308 1.06 -12.26 29.65
N SER A 309 1.46 -11.20 30.35
CA SER A 309 2.52 -11.21 31.37
C SER A 309 1.98 -11.71 32.70
#